data_AF-A0A8D2AS43-F1
#
_entry.id   AF-A0A8D2AS43-F1
#
_cell.length_a   1.000
_cell.length_b   1.000
_cell.length_c   1.000
_cell.angle_alpha   90.00
_cell.angle_beta   90.00
_cell.angle_gamma   90.00
#
_symmetry.space_group_name_H-M   'P 1'
#
loop_
_entity.id
_entity.type
_entity.pdbx_description
1 polymer ?
#
loop_
_entity_poly.entity_id
_entity_poly.type
_entity_poly.pdbx_seq_one_letter_code
_entity_poly.pdbx_strand_id
1 'polypeptide(L)'
;MWRSLGLALALCLLSYGGTESQGENFICKQPPAWSIRDQNPMQNAHGSVTVVALLQKPLIILNHSFSAFPPNYFRLEDLRIKLEKEGYSNISYIVVNHQGISSQLKYVHLKNKVSDHIPVYQQEENQTDVWTLLNGYKDDFLIYDRCGHLVYHLGLPYSFLTFPYVEDAIKIAYCEDRCGNLSFLLITHIFPKNVKRSTIFKCF
;
A
#
# COMPACT_ATOMS: atom_id res chain seq x y z
N MET A 1 -59.54 -16.17 21.53
CA MET A 1 -58.79 -15.78 20.32
C MET A 1 -57.80 -14.69 20.70
N TRP A 2 -56.57 -14.76 20.16
CA TRP A 2 -55.37 -13.94 20.44
C TRP A 2 -54.46 -14.38 21.60
N ARG A 3 -53.61 -15.37 21.29
CA ARG A 3 -52.27 -15.54 21.89
C ARG A 3 -51.35 -16.21 20.87
N SER A 4 -50.87 -15.46 19.89
CA SER A 4 -49.75 -15.88 19.02
C SER A 4 -49.33 -14.75 18.08
N LEU A 5 -48.88 -13.63 18.64
CA LEU A 5 -48.08 -12.64 17.88
C LEU A 5 -46.89 -12.28 18.76
N GLY A 6 -45.77 -12.97 18.56
CA GLY A 6 -44.57 -12.71 19.35
C GLY A 6 -43.58 -13.84 19.28
N LEU A 7 -43.18 -14.26 18.07
CA LEU A 7 -42.02 -15.15 17.83
C LEU A 7 -41.59 -15.13 16.36
N ALA A 8 -41.55 -13.93 15.75
CA ALA A 8 -41.03 -13.75 14.38
C ALA A 8 -40.09 -12.53 14.27
N LEU A 9 -39.36 -12.22 15.34
CA LEU A 9 -38.42 -11.09 15.42
C LEU A 9 -37.06 -11.50 16.01
N ALA A 10 -36.65 -12.76 15.79
CA ALA A 10 -35.37 -13.28 16.28
C ALA A 10 -34.54 -14.01 15.19
N LEU A 11 -34.79 -13.74 13.91
CA LEU A 11 -34.04 -14.32 12.77
C LEU A 11 -33.28 -13.29 11.93
N CYS A 12 -33.29 -12.01 12.30
CA CYS A 12 -32.56 -10.95 11.58
C CYS A 12 -31.17 -10.60 12.16
N LEU A 13 -30.62 -11.42 13.07
CA LEU A 13 -29.26 -11.22 13.62
C LEU A 13 -28.21 -12.20 13.07
N LEU A 14 -28.53 -12.94 12.00
CA LEU A 14 -27.57 -13.84 11.35
C LEU A 14 -27.41 -13.48 9.86
N SER A 15 -26.96 -12.26 9.56
CA SER A 15 -26.37 -11.95 8.26
C SER A 15 -25.68 -10.58 8.25
N TYR A 16 -24.66 -10.39 9.09
CA TYR A 16 -23.59 -9.45 8.76
C TYR A 16 -22.23 -9.91 9.27
N GLY A 17 -21.98 -11.22 9.14
CA GLY A 17 -20.62 -11.71 8.97
C GLY A 17 -20.37 -11.73 7.47
N GLY A 18 -20.03 -10.58 6.90
CA GLY A 18 -19.42 -10.56 5.57
C GLY A 18 -18.17 -11.41 5.68
N THR A 19 -18.24 -12.64 5.16
CA THR A 19 -17.03 -13.34 4.79
C THR A 19 -16.38 -12.43 3.77
N GLU A 20 -15.25 -11.84 4.14
CA GLU A 20 -14.31 -11.32 3.16
C GLU A 20 -14.17 -12.43 2.14
N SER A 21 -14.70 -12.20 0.94
CA SER A 21 -14.42 -13.04 -0.20
C SER A 21 -12.91 -13.21 -0.20
N GLN A 22 -12.43 -14.45 -0.11
CA GLN A 22 -11.04 -14.77 -0.42
C GLN A 22 -10.83 -14.41 -1.90
N GLY A 23 -10.67 -13.12 -2.18
CA GLY A 23 -9.99 -12.65 -3.36
C GLY A 23 -8.58 -13.23 -3.32
N GLU A 24 -8.03 -13.51 -4.49
CA GLU A 24 -6.69 -14.06 -4.61
C GLU A 24 -5.73 -13.35 -3.65
N ASN A 25 -5.09 -14.11 -2.76
CA ASN A 25 -4.11 -13.53 -1.86
C ASN A 25 -2.92 -13.09 -2.71
N PHE A 26 -2.76 -11.78 -2.90
CA PHE A 26 -1.63 -11.18 -3.63
C PHE A 26 -0.37 -11.06 -2.77
N ILE A 27 -0.47 -11.35 -1.47
CA ILE A 27 0.68 -11.34 -0.56
C ILE A 27 1.70 -12.40 -0.99
N CYS A 28 2.97 -12.04 -0.91
CA CYS A 28 4.13 -12.82 -1.34
C CYS A 28 4.17 -13.16 -2.83
N LYS A 29 3.47 -12.38 -3.65
CA LYS A 29 3.62 -12.41 -5.11
C LYS A 29 4.33 -11.15 -5.58
N GLN A 30 5.06 -11.28 -6.68
CA GLN A 30 5.55 -10.11 -7.40
C GLN A 30 4.38 -9.34 -8.01
N PRO A 31 4.47 -8.01 -8.14
CA PRO A 31 3.44 -7.26 -8.84
C PRO A 31 3.40 -7.71 -10.32
N PRO A 32 2.22 -7.64 -10.96
CA PRO A 32 2.15 -7.71 -12.42
C PRO A 32 3.11 -6.71 -13.06
N ALA A 33 3.59 -6.97 -14.28
CA ALA A 33 4.42 -6.01 -14.97
C ALA A 33 3.61 -4.74 -15.29
N TRP A 34 4.12 -3.58 -14.89
CA TRP A 34 3.50 -2.28 -15.20
C TRP A 34 4.58 -1.22 -15.41
N SER A 35 4.23 -0.20 -16.20
CA SER A 35 5.02 0.98 -16.46
C SER A 35 4.10 2.20 -16.52
N ILE A 36 4.67 3.39 -16.37
CA ILE A 36 3.96 4.64 -16.61
C ILE A 36 4.76 5.39 -17.66
N ARG A 37 4.20 5.50 -18.86
CA ARG A 37 4.96 5.86 -20.08
C ARG A 37 6.14 4.89 -20.26
N ASP A 38 7.32 5.42 -20.57
CA ASP A 38 8.56 4.66 -20.76
C ASP A 38 9.34 4.40 -19.46
N GLN A 39 8.74 4.66 -18.29
CA GLN A 39 9.40 4.48 -17.00
C GLN A 39 8.85 3.24 -16.29
N ASN A 40 9.74 2.44 -15.72
CA ASN A 40 9.40 1.32 -14.85
C ASN A 40 9.78 1.66 -13.39
N PRO A 41 8.85 2.21 -12.59
CA PRO A 41 9.18 2.67 -11.24
C PRO A 41 9.68 1.56 -10.32
N MET A 42 9.21 0.32 -10.51
CA MET A 42 9.60 -0.81 -9.67
C MET A 42 11.04 -1.28 -9.94
N GLN A 43 11.53 -1.18 -11.18
CA GLN A 43 12.92 -1.54 -11.50
C GLN A 43 13.93 -0.67 -10.73
N ASN A 44 13.65 0.63 -10.62
CA ASN A 44 14.52 1.57 -9.91
C ASN A 44 14.54 1.35 -8.39
N ALA A 45 13.56 0.61 -7.85
CA ALA A 45 13.38 0.38 -6.42
C ALA A 45 13.94 -0.98 -5.96
N HIS A 46 14.55 -1.77 -6.85
CA HIS A 46 15.04 -3.12 -6.55
C HIS A 46 16.07 -3.11 -5.40
N GLY A 47 15.94 -4.05 -4.45
CA GLY A 47 16.80 -4.16 -3.27
C GLY A 47 16.44 -3.23 -2.10
N SER A 48 15.43 -2.36 -2.27
CA SER A 48 14.88 -1.50 -1.23
C SER A 48 13.47 -1.95 -0.84
N VAL A 49 13.06 -1.66 0.40
CA VAL A 49 11.63 -1.72 0.73
C VAL A 49 10.94 -0.65 -0.10
N THR A 50 9.88 -1.02 -0.82
CA THR A 50 9.23 -0.12 -1.76
C THR A 50 7.80 0.15 -1.32
N VAL A 51 7.46 1.43 -1.21
CA VAL A 51 6.12 1.91 -0.82
C VAL A 51 5.48 2.53 -2.05
N VAL A 52 4.46 1.85 -2.60
CA VAL A 52 3.63 2.36 -3.69
C VAL A 52 2.34 2.91 -3.09
N ALA A 53 2.09 4.21 -3.28
CA ALA A 53 0.90 4.89 -2.79
C ALA A 53 0.00 5.30 -3.97
N LEU A 54 -1.24 4.84 -3.96
CA LEU A 54 -2.25 5.12 -4.99
C LEU A 54 -3.04 6.39 -4.62
N LEU A 55 -2.45 7.56 -4.89
CA LEU A 55 -2.98 8.84 -4.42
C LEU A 55 -3.56 9.66 -5.56
N GLN A 56 -4.70 10.30 -5.33
CA GLN A 56 -5.22 11.31 -6.22
C GLN A 56 -5.84 12.47 -5.45
N LYS A 57 -5.80 13.67 -6.02
CA LYS A 57 -6.48 14.83 -5.45
C LYS A 57 -7.99 14.76 -5.76
N PRO A 58 -8.88 14.69 -4.75
CA PRO A 58 -10.32 14.65 -5.00
C PRO A 58 -10.80 15.89 -5.76
N LEU A 59 -11.83 15.73 -6.60
CA LEU A 59 -12.58 16.87 -7.12
C LEU A 59 -13.41 17.42 -5.94
N ILE A 60 -13.15 18.66 -5.55
CA ILE A 60 -14.06 19.38 -4.66
C ILE A 60 -15.25 19.79 -5.54
N ILE A 61 -16.27 18.94 -5.64
CA ILE A 61 -17.44 19.29 -6.48
C ILE A 61 -18.52 19.98 -5.66
N LEU A 62 -18.83 19.57 -4.42
CA LEU A 62 -19.92 20.21 -3.64
C LEU A 62 -19.67 20.12 -2.12
N ASN A 63 -20.30 21.03 -1.38
CA ASN A 63 -20.22 21.35 0.06
C ASN A 63 -20.40 20.21 1.10
N HIS A 64 -19.89 19.00 0.87
CA HIS A 64 -19.84 17.94 1.88
C HIS A 64 -18.60 17.07 1.70
N SER A 65 -17.51 17.44 2.38
CA SER A 65 -16.65 16.52 3.13
C SER A 65 -15.47 17.30 3.67
N PHE A 66 -15.68 17.91 4.84
CA PHE A 66 -14.60 18.09 5.79
C PHE A 66 -14.14 16.68 6.17
N SER A 67 -13.22 16.10 5.40
CA SER A 67 -12.50 14.91 5.85
C SER A 67 -11.83 15.33 7.16
N ALA A 68 -12.24 14.75 8.28
CA ALA A 68 -11.66 15.03 9.59
C ALA A 68 -10.13 14.79 9.61
N PHE A 69 -9.62 14.05 8.62
CA PHE A 69 -8.22 13.77 8.42
C PHE A 69 -7.69 14.43 7.15
N PRO A 70 -6.50 15.07 7.20
CA PRO A 70 -5.83 15.54 6.00
C PRO A 70 -5.50 14.37 5.06
N PRO A 71 -5.57 14.56 3.73
CA PRO A 71 -5.21 13.52 2.76
C PRO A 71 -3.80 12.96 2.97
N ASN A 72 -3.61 11.67 2.67
CA ASN A 72 -2.35 10.96 2.88
C ASN A 72 -1.15 11.62 2.18
N TYR A 73 -1.34 12.23 1.01
CA TYR A 73 -0.24 12.92 0.32
C TYR A 73 0.38 14.08 1.13
N PHE A 74 -0.34 14.66 2.11
CA PHE A 74 0.23 15.70 2.98
C PHE A 74 1.19 15.16 4.04
N ARG A 75 1.03 13.89 4.46
CA ARG A 75 1.80 13.29 5.56
C ARG A 75 2.86 12.29 5.10
N LEU A 76 2.92 12.01 3.79
CA LEU A 76 3.84 11.01 3.26
C LEU A 76 5.31 11.43 3.43
N GLU A 77 5.62 12.71 3.22
CA GLU A 77 6.96 13.26 3.50
C GLU A 77 7.29 13.22 4.99
N ASP A 78 6.34 13.54 5.87
CA ASP A 78 6.54 13.45 7.32
C ASP A 78 6.90 12.01 7.73
N LEU A 79 6.19 11.01 7.17
CA LEU A 79 6.49 9.60 7.38
C LEU A 79 7.89 9.23 6.87
N ARG A 80 8.26 9.68 5.66
CA ARG A 80 9.59 9.45 5.08
C ARG A 80 10.70 10.00 5.97
N ILE A 81 10.58 11.27 6.36
CA ILE A 81 11.54 11.96 7.23
C ILE A 81 11.62 11.28 8.59
N LYS A 82 10.47 10.86 9.16
CA LYS A 82 10.42 10.16 10.44
C LYS A 82 11.19 8.84 10.36
N LEU A 83 10.91 8.00 9.37
CA LEU A 83 11.59 6.72 9.17
C LEU A 83 13.10 6.91 8.94
N GLU A 84 13.50 7.92 8.16
CA GLU A 84 14.90 8.26 7.94
C GLU A 84 15.61 8.70 9.24
N LYS A 85 14.97 9.54 10.07
CA LYS A 85 15.50 9.94 11.39
C LYS A 85 15.61 8.76 12.36
N GLU A 86 14.65 7.84 12.29
CA GLU A 86 14.70 6.57 13.01
C GLU A 86 15.69 5.58 12.37
N GLY A 87 16.34 5.97 11.26
CA GLY A 87 17.37 5.26 10.50
C GLY A 87 16.92 3.99 9.79
N TYR A 88 15.65 3.94 9.40
CA TYR A 88 15.18 3.09 8.31
C TYR A 88 15.57 3.77 6.99
N SER A 89 16.80 3.50 6.52
CA SER A 89 17.34 4.07 5.28
C SER A 89 17.11 3.16 4.08
N ASN A 90 17.17 3.71 2.86
CA ASN A 90 16.98 2.97 1.61
C ASN A 90 15.57 2.36 1.50
N ILE A 91 14.55 3.22 1.68
CA ILE A 91 13.15 2.95 1.38
C ILE A 91 12.79 3.77 0.14
N SER A 92 12.24 3.12 -0.88
CA SER A 92 11.76 3.78 -2.09
C SER A 92 10.28 4.15 -1.95
N TYR A 93 9.93 5.38 -2.28
CA TYR A 93 8.54 5.86 -2.26
C TYR A 93 8.11 6.19 -3.68
N ILE A 94 6.94 5.68 -4.08
CA ILE A 94 6.39 5.85 -5.42
C ILE A 94 4.93 6.27 -5.26
N VAL A 95 4.56 7.42 -5.81
CA VAL A 95 3.15 7.83 -5.88
C VAL A 95 2.64 7.63 -7.30
N VAL A 96 1.53 6.92 -7.45
CA VAL A 96 0.86 6.72 -8.74
C VAL A 96 -0.46 7.48 -8.74
N ASN A 97 -0.54 8.55 -9.53
CA ASN A 97 -1.80 9.28 -9.72
C ASN A 97 -2.75 8.51 -10.63
N HIS A 98 -4.05 8.63 -10.38
CA HIS A 98 -5.07 7.97 -11.19
C HIS A 98 -5.07 8.49 -12.64
N GLN A 99 -5.45 7.62 -13.59
CA GLN A 99 -5.41 7.91 -15.03
C GLN A 99 -6.52 8.82 -15.55
N GLY A 100 -7.62 8.96 -14.80
CA GLY A 100 -8.77 9.75 -15.25
C GLY A 100 -8.45 11.24 -15.47
N ILE A 101 -9.12 11.87 -16.44
CA ILE A 101 -8.93 13.28 -16.85
C ILE A 101 -8.89 14.23 -15.65
N SER A 102 -9.84 14.08 -14.72
CA SER A 102 -9.91 14.92 -13.51
C SER A 102 -8.64 14.84 -12.63
N SER A 103 -8.00 13.69 -12.59
CA SER A 103 -6.80 13.45 -11.78
C SER A 103 -5.57 13.98 -12.52
N GLN A 104 -5.51 13.84 -13.84
CA GLN A 104 -4.50 14.48 -14.70
C GLN A 104 -4.51 16.00 -14.57
N LEU A 105 -5.69 16.64 -14.66
CA LEU A 105 -5.84 18.10 -14.50
C LEU A 105 -5.35 18.60 -13.13
N LYS A 106 -5.30 17.73 -12.12
CA LYS A 106 -4.84 18.05 -10.76
C LYS A 106 -3.44 17.53 -10.45
N TYR A 107 -2.74 16.96 -11.42
CA TYR A 107 -1.41 16.38 -11.23
C TYR A 107 -0.44 17.34 -10.56
N VAL A 108 -0.34 18.58 -11.08
CA VAL A 108 0.56 19.61 -10.54
C VAL A 108 0.24 19.90 -9.07
N HIS A 109 -1.04 19.96 -8.71
CA HIS A 109 -1.45 20.18 -7.33
C HIS A 109 -1.13 18.99 -6.41
N LEU A 110 -1.25 17.76 -6.90
CA LEU A 110 -0.85 16.57 -6.14
C LEU A 110 0.68 16.58 -5.94
N LYS A 111 1.44 16.73 -7.03
CA LYS A 111 2.90 16.75 -7.02
C LYS A 111 3.46 17.78 -6.03
N ASN A 112 2.98 19.02 -6.11
CA ASN A 112 3.42 20.11 -5.22
C ASN A 112 3.05 19.88 -3.73
N LYS A 113 2.20 18.91 -3.40
CA LYS A 113 1.80 18.61 -2.03
C LYS A 113 2.48 17.38 -1.43
N VAL A 114 2.99 16.45 -2.25
CA VAL A 114 3.66 15.24 -1.75
C VAL A 114 5.04 15.58 -1.20
N SER A 115 5.96 16.06 -2.04
CA SER A 115 7.36 16.46 -1.77
C SER A 115 8.17 16.29 -3.06
N ASP A 116 9.22 17.08 -3.27
CA ASP A 116 10.13 16.89 -4.41
C ASP A 116 11.03 15.65 -4.27
N HIS A 117 11.14 15.09 -3.06
CA HIS A 117 11.90 13.86 -2.78
C HIS A 117 11.14 12.58 -3.12
N ILE A 118 9.84 12.68 -3.43
CA ILE A 118 8.99 11.53 -3.72
C ILE A 118 8.44 11.68 -5.15
N PRO A 119 8.84 10.80 -6.08
CA PRO A 119 8.35 10.87 -7.45
C PRO A 119 6.84 10.59 -7.51
N VAL A 120 6.13 11.47 -8.21
CA VAL A 120 4.70 11.35 -8.51
C VAL A 120 4.53 11.06 -10.00
N TYR A 121 4.09 9.85 -10.32
CA TYR A 121 3.87 9.38 -11.67
C TYR A 121 2.43 9.63 -12.11
N GLN A 122 2.26 10.28 -13.26
CA GLN A 122 0.96 10.50 -13.88
C GLN A 122 0.69 9.42 -14.91
N GLN A 123 -0.35 8.63 -14.68
CA GLN A 123 -0.88 7.71 -15.68
C GLN A 123 -1.55 8.45 -16.85
N GLU A 124 -1.41 7.94 -18.07
CA GLU A 124 -2.09 8.46 -19.26
C GLU A 124 -3.51 7.88 -19.38
N GLU A 125 -4.40 8.55 -20.11
CA GLU A 125 -5.80 8.10 -20.21
C GLU A 125 -5.96 6.78 -20.95
N ASN A 126 -5.10 6.54 -21.95
CA ASN A 126 -5.20 5.41 -22.88
C ASN A 126 -4.24 4.26 -22.56
N GLN A 127 -3.46 4.35 -21.48
CA GLN A 127 -2.62 3.22 -21.05
C GLN A 127 -3.42 2.24 -20.19
N THR A 128 -2.81 1.09 -19.87
CA THR A 128 -3.40 0.16 -18.91
C THR A 128 -3.48 0.82 -17.52
N ASP A 129 -4.64 0.69 -16.86
CA ASP A 129 -4.83 1.25 -15.53
C ASP A 129 -4.02 0.48 -14.49
N VAL A 130 -2.94 1.11 -14.02
CA VAL A 130 -2.04 0.57 -13.00
C VAL A 130 -2.77 0.36 -11.69
N TRP A 131 -3.77 1.18 -11.34
CA TRP A 131 -4.52 1.00 -10.09
C TRP A 131 -5.30 -0.33 -10.13
N THR A 132 -6.02 -0.56 -11.22
CA THR A 132 -6.72 -1.83 -11.46
C THR A 132 -5.76 -3.02 -11.55
N LEU A 133 -4.62 -2.88 -12.24
CA LEU A 133 -3.60 -3.95 -12.33
C LEU A 133 -3.05 -4.35 -10.95
N LEU A 134 -2.86 -3.39 -10.06
CA LEU A 134 -2.39 -3.62 -8.70
C LEU A 134 -3.51 -4.01 -7.73
N ASN A 135 -4.73 -4.24 -8.24
CA ASN A 135 -5.94 -4.50 -7.46
C ASN A 135 -6.18 -3.46 -6.35
N GLY A 136 -5.77 -2.21 -6.60
CA GLY A 136 -5.74 -1.15 -5.59
C GLY A 136 -6.78 -0.06 -5.80
N TYR A 137 -7.17 0.58 -4.70
CA TYR A 137 -8.13 1.67 -4.66
C TYR A 137 -7.48 2.99 -4.27
N LYS A 138 -8.28 4.06 -4.31
CA LYS A 138 -7.86 5.39 -3.88
C LYS A 138 -7.35 5.35 -2.43
N ASP A 139 -6.20 5.97 -2.23
CA ASP A 139 -5.51 6.10 -0.95
C ASP A 139 -4.95 4.78 -0.40
N ASP A 140 -4.86 3.71 -1.21
CA ASP A 140 -4.20 2.47 -0.81
C ASP A 140 -2.68 2.59 -0.79
N PHE A 141 -2.05 1.86 0.12
CA PHE A 141 -0.60 1.63 0.17
C PHE A 141 -0.28 0.17 -0.09
N LEU A 142 0.59 -0.08 -1.06
CA LEU A 142 1.19 -1.38 -1.34
C LEU A 142 2.65 -1.34 -0.91
N ILE A 143 3.03 -2.21 0.01
CA ILE A 143 4.40 -2.27 0.55
C ILE A 143 5.02 -3.56 0.03
N TYR A 144 6.16 -3.41 -0.62
CA TYR A 144 6.95 -4.50 -1.17
C TYR A 144 8.24 -4.69 -0.37
N ASP A 145 8.64 -5.94 -0.18
CA ASP A 145 9.94 -6.28 0.39
C ASP A 145 11.09 -5.95 -0.59
N ARG A 146 12.33 -6.18 -0.15
CA ARG A 146 13.54 -5.92 -0.96
C ARG A 146 13.66 -6.81 -2.19
N CYS A 147 12.95 -7.93 -2.22
CA CYS A 147 12.89 -8.87 -3.34
C CYS A 147 11.76 -8.51 -4.32
N GLY A 148 10.96 -7.49 -4.02
CA GLY A 148 9.86 -7.02 -4.86
C GLY A 148 8.56 -7.81 -4.67
N HIS A 149 8.38 -8.57 -3.58
CA HIS A 149 7.11 -9.20 -3.27
C HIS A 149 6.20 -8.28 -2.47
N LEU A 150 4.92 -8.27 -2.78
CA LEU A 150 3.91 -7.55 -2.00
C LEU A 150 3.78 -8.19 -0.61
N VAL A 151 4.08 -7.44 0.45
CA VAL A 151 3.98 -7.93 1.85
C VAL A 151 2.81 -7.34 2.62
N TYR A 152 2.38 -6.13 2.23
CA TYR A 152 1.18 -5.49 2.77
C TYR A 152 0.44 -4.74 1.67
N HIS A 153 -0.89 -4.82 1.73
CA HIS A 153 -1.81 -3.98 0.97
C HIS A 153 -2.79 -3.38 1.97
N LEU A 154 -2.68 -2.07 2.18
CA LEU A 154 -3.43 -1.33 3.17
C LEU A 154 -4.38 -0.38 2.45
N GLY A 155 -5.67 -0.70 2.47
CA GLY A 155 -6.73 0.23 2.08
C GLY A 155 -7.30 0.99 3.27
N LEU A 156 -8.28 1.84 3.00
CA LEU A 156 -9.01 2.53 4.07
C LEU A 156 -9.73 1.51 4.99
N PRO A 157 -9.75 1.73 6.33
CA PRO A 157 -9.23 2.89 7.06
C PRO A 157 -7.74 2.78 7.46
N TYR A 158 -7.09 1.64 7.20
CA TYR A 158 -5.72 1.37 7.63
C TYR A 158 -4.67 2.18 6.87
N SER A 159 -5.02 2.69 5.70
CA SER A 159 -4.15 3.56 4.92
C SER A 159 -4.05 5.01 5.42
N PHE A 160 -4.84 5.41 6.44
CA PHE A 160 -4.74 6.74 7.00
C PHE A 160 -3.39 6.94 7.71
N LEU A 161 -2.55 7.82 7.16
CA LEU A 161 -1.23 8.13 7.72
C LEU A 161 -1.29 8.82 9.09
N THR A 162 -2.47 9.21 9.58
CA THR A 162 -2.68 9.65 10.98
C THR A 162 -2.41 8.53 11.99
N PHE A 163 -2.64 7.28 11.58
CA PHE A 163 -2.45 6.08 12.40
C PHE A 163 -1.16 5.35 11.99
N PRO A 164 -0.60 4.49 12.87
CA PRO A 164 0.72 3.91 12.63
C PRO A 164 0.72 2.75 11.64
N TYR A 165 -0.42 2.29 11.11
CA TYR A 165 -0.49 1.04 10.33
C TYR A 165 0.46 0.98 9.13
N VAL A 166 0.54 2.06 8.34
CA VAL A 166 1.47 2.14 7.20
C VAL A 166 2.92 2.19 7.67
N GLU A 167 3.19 2.94 8.74
CA GLU A 167 4.53 3.03 9.35
C GLU A 167 4.99 1.66 9.86
N ASP A 168 4.15 0.97 10.64
CA ASP A 168 4.42 -0.35 11.21
C ASP A 168 4.62 -1.39 10.11
N ALA A 169 3.78 -1.37 9.07
CA ALA A 169 3.92 -2.28 7.93
C ALA A 169 5.25 -2.07 7.18
N ILE A 170 5.69 -0.81 7.03
CA ILE A 170 7.01 -0.50 6.44
C ILE A 170 8.13 -1.01 7.34
N LYS A 171 8.07 -0.77 8.65
CA LYS A 171 9.07 -1.23 9.61
C LYS A 171 9.18 -2.76 9.64
N ILE A 172 8.03 -3.45 9.64
CA ILE A 172 7.98 -4.91 9.57
C ILE A 172 8.58 -5.39 8.25
N ALA A 173 8.17 -4.83 7.10
CA ALA A 173 8.73 -5.17 5.79
C ALA A 173 10.25 -4.92 5.69
N TYR A 174 10.76 -3.95 6.45
CA TYR A 174 12.19 -3.65 6.51
C TYR A 174 12.98 -4.68 7.29
N CYS A 175 12.37 -5.22 8.35
CA CYS A 175 13.03 -6.04 9.36
C CYS A 175 12.83 -7.54 9.16
N GLU A 176 11.65 -7.94 8.68
CA GLU A 176 11.24 -9.33 8.58
C GLU A 176 11.29 -9.81 7.12
N ASP A 177 11.78 -11.03 6.93
CA ASP A 177 11.67 -11.76 5.65
C ASP A 177 10.33 -12.49 5.60
N ARG A 178 9.24 -11.74 5.38
CA ARG A 178 7.87 -12.26 5.49
C ARG A 178 7.49 -13.26 4.40
N CYS A 179 8.04 -13.07 3.21
CA CYS A 179 7.77 -13.92 2.04
C CYS A 179 8.83 -15.00 1.82
N GLY A 180 9.91 -14.96 2.60
CA GLY A 180 11.05 -15.84 2.44
C GLY A 180 11.80 -15.56 1.14
N ASN A 181 13.06 -15.96 1.09
CA ASN A 181 13.74 -16.08 -0.19
C ASN A 181 13.10 -17.20 -1.02
N LEU A 182 12.76 -16.92 -2.29
CA LEU A 182 12.48 -17.93 -3.34
C LEU A 182 13.54 -19.05 -3.40
N SER A 183 14.73 -18.81 -2.83
CA SER A 183 15.86 -19.73 -2.75
C SER A 183 15.69 -20.89 -1.76
N PHE A 184 14.71 -20.87 -0.84
CA PHE A 184 14.64 -21.89 0.23
C PHE A 184 14.06 -23.24 -0.19
N LEU A 185 13.47 -23.37 -1.38
CA LEU A 185 12.97 -24.66 -1.87
C LEU A 185 14.03 -25.51 -2.60
N LEU A 186 15.23 -24.95 -2.89
CA LEU A 186 16.30 -25.67 -3.58
C LEU A 186 17.56 -25.93 -2.74
N ILE A 187 17.65 -25.38 -1.52
CA ILE A 187 18.88 -25.42 -0.70
C ILE A 187 18.62 -26.02 0.69
N THR A 188 17.65 -26.93 0.85
CA THR A 188 17.52 -27.70 2.10
C THR A 188 18.48 -28.88 2.19
N HIS A 189 19.24 -29.19 1.12
CA HIS A 189 20.22 -30.29 1.16
C HIS A 189 21.68 -29.89 1.32
N ILE A 190 22.05 -28.61 1.23
CA ILE A 190 23.45 -28.21 1.38
C ILE A 190 23.50 -26.85 2.08
N PHE A 191 23.84 -26.87 3.37
CA PHE A 191 24.42 -25.81 4.20
C PHE A 191 23.71 -25.62 5.56
N PRO A 192 24.47 -25.63 6.67
CA PRO A 192 23.90 -25.56 8.00
C PRO A 192 23.42 -24.16 8.32
N LYS A 193 22.28 -24.11 9.03
CA LYS A 193 21.74 -22.93 9.70
C LYS A 193 22.83 -22.27 10.54
N ASN A 194 23.36 -21.14 10.10
CA ASN A 194 23.87 -20.02 10.91
C ASN A 194 24.64 -19.03 10.03
N VAL A 195 23.93 -18.05 9.48
CA VAL A 195 24.56 -16.78 9.08
C VAL A 195 23.81 -15.68 9.79
N LYS A 196 24.35 -15.23 10.94
CA LYS A 196 23.98 -13.94 11.52
C LYS A 196 24.42 -12.86 10.54
N ARG A 197 23.47 -12.24 9.83
CA ARG A 197 23.74 -11.09 8.97
C ARG A 197 23.88 -9.86 9.88
N SER A 198 25.12 -9.46 10.11
CA SER A 198 25.50 -8.24 10.82
C SER A 198 25.15 -7.02 9.96
N THR A 199 24.01 -6.39 10.24
CA THR A 199 23.82 -4.95 10.07
C THR A 199 22.86 -4.46 11.15
N ILE A 200 23.40 -3.75 12.15
CA ILE A 200 22.77 -2.89 13.17
C ILE A 200 21.27 -3.18 13.38
N PHE A 201 20.97 -3.99 14.40
CA PHE A 201 19.61 -4.30 14.84
C PHE A 201 18.84 -3.01 15.19
N LYS A 202 17.94 -2.60 14.29
CA LYS A 202 16.76 -1.77 14.61
C LYS A 202 15.47 -2.57 14.58
N CYS A 203 15.61 -3.88 14.40
CA CYS A 203 14.54 -4.84 14.42
C CYS A 203 14.52 -5.42 15.83
N PHE A 204 13.49 -5.02 16.59
CA PHE A 204 13.28 -5.13 18.04
C PHE A 204 13.94 -4.02 18.88
#